data_AF-A0A938MNU8-F1
#
_entry.id   AF-A0A938MNU8-F1
#
_cell.length_a   1.000
_cell.length_b   1.000
_cell.length_c   1.000
_cell.angle_alpha   90.00
_cell.angle_beta   90.00
_cell.angle_gamma   90.00
#
_symmetry.space_group_name_H-M   'P 1'
#
loop_
_entity.id
_entity.type
_entity.pdbx_description
1 polymer ?
#
loop_
_entity_poly.entity_id
_entity_poly.type
_entity_poly.pdbx_seq_one_letter_code
_entity_poly.pdbx_strand_id
1 'polypeptide(L)'
;MTVRRRLVFCFILPALAVALSGSEGAAQEATKDKLIIGFEAEADLSAASSEAKAEMSLSSEQRTQGEKALRLALPPGPYPGVSLTVPPDWRSHQALKFDLWCQRNAFLGIRIDDKNSRDYATRYNDDSGVVREGWNRVQVPLDKVGKAIKLNEVKALVIFLIKAAEPTVVYLDNVRLGALEEDLDDRPLPGEMGAKKEFNWSTEIVTPHIPWAKPLAGGRIKALLAPGIHAGREAIEIIQRLDLDADIVTVEKTWDINRWGLGDHYGARGDRGDFRLQYRYLQQAIASDKPYDVIVLPLVHGWNALTPKTRQALKQRVTDGTGLVLIHPYVGKDGRDATIWEISPLTGCPDDYMPEDGYVRIP
;
A
#
# COMPACT_ATOMS: atom_id res chain seq x y z
N MET A 1 26.23 -68.71 -34.48
CA MET A 1 24.81 -68.80 -34.86
C MET A 1 24.03 -67.94 -33.87
N THR A 2 23.36 -66.83 -34.16
CA THR A 2 22.89 -66.18 -35.40
C THR A 2 22.48 -64.75 -34.94
N VAL A 3 23.07 -63.68 -35.53
CA VAL A 3 22.42 -62.41 -36.04
C VAL A 3 21.55 -61.58 -35.05
N ARG A 4 21.48 -60.24 -34.95
CA ARG A 4 22.08 -58.96 -35.44
C ARG A 4 21.45 -57.87 -34.49
N ARG A 5 22.16 -56.87 -33.95
CA ARG A 5 22.41 -55.50 -34.44
C ARG A 5 21.21 -54.66 -34.98
N ARG A 6 21.10 -53.43 -34.42
CA ARG A 6 20.50 -52.15 -34.90
C ARG A 6 18.99 -51.95 -34.62
N LEU A 7 18.39 -50.76 -34.48
CA LEU A 7 18.71 -49.37 -34.86
C LEU A 7 17.79 -48.40 -34.07
N VAL A 8 18.23 -47.16 -33.84
CA VAL A 8 17.42 -45.99 -33.41
C VAL A 8 16.63 -45.44 -34.60
N PHE A 9 15.40 -44.92 -34.41
CA PHE A 9 14.91 -43.65 -34.99
C PHE A 9 13.49 -43.25 -34.51
N CYS A 10 13.34 -41.97 -34.18
CA CYS A 10 12.11 -41.24 -33.88
C CYS A 10 11.12 -41.20 -35.05
N PHE A 11 9.80 -41.20 -34.77
CA PHE A 11 8.80 -40.43 -35.52
C PHE A 11 7.56 -40.09 -34.66
N ILE A 12 7.40 -38.78 -34.38
CA ILE A 12 6.22 -37.91 -34.54
C ILE A 12 4.80 -38.44 -34.17
N LEU A 13 4.17 -37.68 -33.26
CA LEU A 13 2.74 -37.57 -32.88
C LEU A 13 1.71 -37.63 -34.03
N PRO A 14 0.44 -38.02 -33.75
CA PRO A 14 -0.56 -36.96 -33.54
C PRO A 14 -1.60 -37.23 -32.44
N ALA A 15 -1.93 -36.13 -31.74
CA ALA A 15 -3.25 -35.69 -31.29
C ALA A 15 -4.18 -36.65 -30.53
N LEU A 16 -4.29 -36.43 -29.22
CA LEU A 16 -5.56 -36.54 -28.50
C LEU A 16 -5.63 -35.46 -27.41
N ALA A 17 -6.04 -34.25 -27.82
CA ALA A 17 -6.43 -33.19 -26.89
C ALA A 17 -7.92 -33.39 -26.57
N VAL A 18 -8.20 -33.99 -25.41
CA VAL A 18 -9.54 -33.98 -24.81
C VAL A 18 -9.61 -32.78 -23.88
N ALA A 19 -10.62 -31.95 -24.13
CA ALA A 19 -10.94 -30.74 -23.41
C ALA A 19 -11.13 -30.98 -21.91
N LEU A 20 -10.28 -30.35 -21.10
CA LEU A 20 -10.55 -29.99 -19.72
C LEU A 20 -10.56 -28.47 -19.64
N SER A 21 -11.63 -27.85 -20.13
CA SER A 21 -11.95 -26.45 -19.90
C SER A 21 -13.11 -26.41 -18.91
N GLY A 22 -12.84 -26.10 -17.65
CA GLY A 22 -13.92 -25.96 -16.67
C GLY A 22 -13.50 -26.03 -15.22
N SER A 23 -12.66 -25.10 -14.78
CA SER A 23 -12.79 -24.35 -13.50
C SER A 23 -11.46 -23.67 -13.16
N GLU A 24 -10.91 -22.90 -14.09
CA GLU A 24 -9.99 -21.83 -13.71
C GLU A 24 -10.88 -20.65 -13.34
N GLY A 25 -10.89 -20.32 -12.05
CA GLY A 25 -11.53 -19.10 -11.56
C GLY A 25 -11.04 -17.93 -12.40
N ALA A 26 -11.99 -17.15 -12.91
CA ALA A 26 -11.71 -15.98 -13.72
C ALA A 26 -10.80 -15.03 -12.92
N ALA A 27 -9.49 -15.11 -13.16
CA ALA A 27 -8.61 -13.98 -13.00
C ALA A 27 -9.06 -12.97 -14.05
N GLN A 28 -9.98 -12.11 -13.64
CA GLN A 28 -10.51 -11.02 -14.43
C GLN A 28 -9.31 -10.19 -14.88
N GLU A 29 -8.99 -10.24 -16.18
CA GLU A 29 -8.00 -9.38 -16.81
C GLU A 29 -8.23 -7.95 -16.30
N ALA A 30 -7.25 -7.42 -15.56
CA ALA A 30 -7.36 -6.09 -15.00
C ALA A 30 -7.56 -5.11 -16.15
N THR A 31 -8.78 -4.59 -16.31
CA THR A 31 -9.07 -3.57 -17.31
C THR A 31 -8.11 -2.42 -17.07
N LYS A 32 -7.25 -2.12 -18.05
CA LYS A 32 -6.29 -1.01 -18.00
C LYS A 32 -7.01 0.26 -17.52
N ASP A 33 -6.39 0.98 -16.60
CA ASP A 33 -6.94 2.22 -16.06
C ASP A 33 -7.34 3.17 -17.20
N LYS A 34 -8.58 3.66 -17.15
CA LYS A 34 -9.12 4.68 -18.03
C LYS A 34 -8.99 6.03 -17.34
N LEU A 35 -8.04 6.85 -17.79
CA LEU A 35 -7.90 8.23 -17.36
C LEU A 35 -9.19 9.00 -17.69
N ILE A 36 -9.76 9.67 -16.69
CA ILE A 36 -10.88 10.61 -16.85
C ILE A 36 -10.33 12.02 -17.09
N ILE A 37 -9.46 12.49 -16.20
CA ILE A 37 -8.88 13.83 -16.26
C ILE A 37 -7.53 13.87 -15.54
N GLY A 38 -6.56 14.52 -16.19
CA GLY A 38 -5.17 14.68 -15.72
C GLY A 38 -4.72 16.13 -15.51
N PHE A 39 -5.55 17.10 -15.90
CA PHE A 39 -5.27 18.54 -15.72
C PHE A 39 -3.98 19.02 -16.42
N GLU A 40 -3.77 18.58 -17.65
CA GLU A 40 -2.59 18.94 -18.47
C GLU A 40 -2.81 20.20 -19.31
N ALA A 41 -4.08 20.53 -19.60
CA ALA A 41 -4.46 21.63 -20.47
C ALA A 41 -5.62 22.47 -19.91
N GLU A 42 -5.74 23.73 -20.36
CA GLU A 42 -6.83 24.64 -19.95
C GLU A 42 -8.24 24.07 -20.22
N ALA A 43 -8.38 23.21 -21.23
CA ALA A 43 -9.61 22.49 -21.49
C ALA A 43 -10.03 21.59 -20.32
N ASP A 44 -9.09 21.01 -19.58
CA ASP A 44 -9.38 20.20 -18.38
C ASP A 44 -9.93 21.07 -17.25
N LEU A 45 -9.41 22.30 -17.10
CA LEU A 45 -9.89 23.25 -16.10
C LEU A 45 -11.35 23.64 -16.37
N SER A 46 -11.79 23.66 -17.63
CA SER A 46 -13.19 23.93 -18.00
C SER A 46 -14.18 22.84 -17.53
N ALA A 47 -13.68 21.63 -17.26
CA ALA A 47 -14.48 20.55 -16.70
C ALA A 47 -14.64 20.67 -15.17
N ALA A 48 -13.92 21.58 -14.53
CA ALA A 48 -13.93 21.82 -13.09
C ALA A 48 -14.70 23.10 -12.72
N SER A 49 -15.42 23.04 -11.60
CA SER A 49 -16.15 24.17 -11.04
C SER A 49 -16.15 24.09 -9.50
N SER A 50 -16.28 25.24 -8.81
CA SER A 50 -16.36 25.25 -7.35
C SER A 50 -17.54 26.11 -6.88
N GLU A 51 -18.49 25.50 -6.16
CA GLU A 51 -19.59 26.23 -5.52
C GLU A 51 -19.10 27.14 -4.38
N ALA A 52 -18.01 26.75 -3.71
CA ALA A 52 -17.40 27.50 -2.62
C ALA A 52 -16.50 28.65 -3.10
N LYS A 53 -16.43 28.92 -4.41
CA LYS A 53 -15.54 29.92 -5.01
C LYS A 53 -14.06 29.67 -4.72
N ALA A 54 -13.63 28.41 -4.74
CA ALA A 54 -12.20 28.09 -4.69
C ALA A 54 -11.47 28.73 -5.87
N GLU A 55 -10.26 29.24 -5.62
CA GLU A 55 -9.38 29.65 -6.70
C GLU A 55 -8.77 28.39 -7.33
N MET A 56 -8.92 28.23 -8.64
CA MET A 56 -8.49 27.05 -9.38
C MET A 56 -7.46 27.45 -10.44
N SER A 57 -6.36 26.71 -10.52
CA SER A 57 -5.35 26.91 -11.56
C SER A 57 -4.64 25.60 -11.88
N LEU A 58 -4.08 25.50 -13.08
CA LEU A 58 -3.12 24.43 -13.38
C LEU A 58 -1.79 24.76 -12.72
N SER A 59 -1.13 23.75 -12.13
CA SER A 59 0.18 23.91 -11.49
C SER A 59 1.12 22.78 -11.89
N SER A 60 2.41 23.09 -12.06
CA SER A 60 3.48 22.10 -12.23
C SER A 60 4.02 21.57 -10.90
N GLU A 61 3.49 22.05 -9.78
CA GLU A 61 3.76 21.55 -8.42
C GLU A 61 2.79 20.42 -8.06
N GLN A 62 3.22 19.52 -7.18
CA GLN A 62 2.38 18.43 -6.63
C GLN A 62 1.52 17.75 -7.72
N ARG A 63 2.21 17.08 -8.64
CA ARG A 63 1.67 16.28 -9.76
C ARG A 63 2.12 14.82 -9.72
N THR A 64 1.21 13.94 -10.10
CA THR A 64 1.31 12.48 -10.12
C THR A 64 1.24 11.88 -11.52
N GLN A 65 0.61 12.58 -12.46
CA GLN A 65 0.47 12.23 -13.86
C GLN A 65 0.95 13.40 -14.70
N GLY A 66 1.70 13.11 -15.79
CA GLY A 66 2.20 14.10 -16.74
C GLY A 66 2.95 15.27 -16.10
N GLU A 67 2.63 16.51 -16.49
CA GLU A 67 3.40 17.70 -16.13
C GLU A 67 2.67 18.63 -15.16
N LYS A 68 1.34 18.53 -15.06
CA LYS A 68 0.52 19.45 -14.29
C LYS A 68 -0.53 18.73 -13.45
N ALA A 69 -1.06 19.45 -12.47
CA ALA A 69 -2.19 19.04 -11.64
C ALA A 69 -3.14 20.23 -11.41
N LEU A 70 -4.36 19.95 -10.98
CA LEU A 70 -5.31 20.98 -10.55
C LEU A 70 -4.94 21.46 -9.15
N ARG A 71 -4.54 22.72 -9.02
CA ARG A 71 -4.40 23.40 -7.73
C ARG A 71 -5.72 24.06 -7.34
N LEU A 72 -6.15 23.81 -6.11
CA LEU A 72 -7.34 24.37 -5.47
C LEU A 72 -6.92 25.13 -4.22
N ALA A 73 -7.08 26.46 -4.18
CA ALA A 73 -7.04 27.21 -2.94
C ALA A 73 -8.48 27.31 -2.38
N LEU A 74 -8.75 26.45 -1.40
CA LEU A 74 -10.06 26.29 -0.79
C LEU A 74 -10.25 27.30 0.35
N PRO A 75 -11.33 28.11 0.35
CA PRO A 75 -11.67 28.94 1.49
C PRO A 75 -12.18 28.08 2.66
N PRO A 76 -12.20 28.62 3.90
CA PRO A 76 -12.84 27.96 5.02
C PRO A 76 -14.34 27.84 4.75
N GLY A 77 -14.95 26.75 5.21
CA GLY A 77 -16.36 26.51 4.99
C GLY A 77 -16.81 25.08 5.30
N PRO A 78 -18.12 24.82 5.23
CA PRO A 78 -18.65 23.51 5.55
C PRO A 78 -18.26 22.45 4.52
N TYR A 79 -18.21 22.81 3.23
CA TYR A 79 -17.96 21.86 2.13
C TYR A 79 -17.16 22.48 0.95
N PRO A 80 -16.02 23.16 1.17
CA PRO A 80 -15.24 23.69 0.07
C PRO A 80 -14.62 22.57 -0.76
N GLY A 81 -14.68 22.68 -2.09
CA GLY A 81 -14.21 21.62 -2.98
C GLY A 81 -14.36 21.94 -4.46
N VAL A 82 -14.28 20.91 -5.27
CA VAL A 82 -14.40 20.94 -6.73
C VAL A 82 -15.45 19.94 -7.21
N SER A 83 -16.25 20.36 -8.19
CA SER A 83 -17.14 19.50 -8.99
C SER A 83 -16.53 19.33 -10.38
N LEU A 84 -16.46 18.09 -10.83
CA LEU A 84 -15.91 17.67 -12.11
C LEU A 84 -17.02 17.11 -13.01
N THR A 85 -17.01 17.52 -14.28
CA THR A 85 -17.75 16.84 -15.34
C THR A 85 -16.99 15.58 -15.74
N VAL A 86 -17.69 14.44 -15.80
CA VAL A 86 -17.08 13.12 -16.01
C VAL A 86 -17.79 12.33 -17.11
N PRO A 87 -17.13 11.35 -17.75
CA PRO A 87 -17.78 10.43 -18.69
C PRO A 87 -18.92 9.66 -18.02
N PRO A 88 -20.03 9.35 -18.72
CA PRO A 88 -21.23 8.83 -18.07
C PRO A 88 -21.23 7.34 -17.75
N ASP A 89 -20.44 6.53 -18.47
CA ASP A 89 -20.48 5.06 -18.33
C ASP A 89 -19.22 4.52 -17.65
N TRP A 90 -19.43 3.99 -16.44
CA TRP A 90 -18.42 3.46 -15.54
C TRP A 90 -18.55 1.93 -15.33
N ARG A 91 -19.54 1.28 -15.96
CA ARG A 91 -19.90 -0.14 -15.70
C ARG A 91 -18.78 -1.14 -15.97
N SER A 92 -17.82 -0.80 -16.84
CA SER A 92 -16.69 -1.65 -17.21
C SER A 92 -15.54 -1.63 -16.19
N HIS A 93 -15.70 -0.95 -15.06
CA HIS A 93 -14.65 -0.74 -14.08
C HIS A 93 -15.11 -1.12 -12.67
N GLN A 94 -14.16 -1.33 -11.76
CA GLN A 94 -14.42 -1.74 -10.38
C GLN A 94 -14.22 -0.60 -9.38
N ALA A 95 -13.40 0.40 -9.71
CA ALA A 95 -13.11 1.52 -8.81
C ALA A 95 -12.96 2.86 -9.56
N LEU A 96 -13.43 3.94 -8.94
CA LEU A 96 -12.96 5.30 -9.18
C LEU A 96 -11.69 5.52 -8.36
N LYS A 97 -10.67 6.12 -8.96
CA LYS A 97 -9.38 6.41 -8.32
C LYS A 97 -8.93 7.84 -8.62
N PHE A 98 -8.26 8.48 -7.68
CA PHE A 98 -7.60 9.77 -7.88
C PHE A 98 -6.49 9.97 -6.86
N ASP A 99 -5.54 10.84 -7.19
CA ASP A 99 -4.45 11.24 -6.31
C ASP A 99 -4.73 12.66 -5.80
N LEU A 100 -4.60 12.86 -4.48
CA LEU A 100 -4.95 14.10 -3.79
C LEU A 100 -3.82 14.53 -2.85
N TRP A 101 -3.15 15.63 -3.15
CA TRP A 101 -2.25 16.27 -2.20
C TRP A 101 -3.05 17.25 -1.35
N CYS A 102 -2.90 17.23 -0.04
CA CYS A 102 -3.54 18.19 0.86
C CYS A 102 -2.48 18.92 1.70
N GLN A 103 -2.64 20.23 1.91
CA GLN A 103 -1.71 21.01 2.73
C GLN A 103 -1.77 20.64 4.21
N ARG A 104 -2.84 19.99 4.66
CA ARG A 104 -3.06 19.65 6.07
C ARG A 104 -4.00 18.45 6.20
N ASN A 105 -4.06 17.87 7.38
CA ASN A 105 -5.06 16.84 7.69
C ASN A 105 -6.48 17.42 7.58
N ALA A 106 -7.39 16.71 6.92
CA ALA A 106 -8.77 17.11 6.75
C ALA A 106 -9.69 15.89 6.54
N PHE A 107 -10.99 16.09 6.72
CA PHE A 107 -12.01 15.11 6.36
C PHE A 107 -12.39 15.30 4.89
N LEU A 108 -12.44 14.21 4.13
CA LEU A 108 -12.76 14.18 2.72
C LEU A 108 -14.19 13.69 2.53
N GLY A 109 -14.97 14.47 1.79
CA GLY A 109 -16.26 14.06 1.25
C GLY A 109 -16.16 13.79 -0.25
N ILE A 110 -16.82 12.72 -0.68
CA ILE A 110 -16.96 12.36 -2.09
C ILE A 110 -18.45 12.23 -2.40
N ARG A 111 -18.90 12.94 -3.43
CA ARG A 111 -20.26 12.87 -3.94
C ARG A 111 -20.22 12.48 -5.42
N ILE A 112 -21.09 11.57 -5.82
CA ILE A 112 -21.24 11.17 -7.23
C ILE A 112 -22.72 11.24 -7.58
N ASP A 113 -23.03 11.98 -8.64
CA ASP A 113 -24.39 12.14 -9.15
C ASP A 113 -24.56 11.42 -10.47
N ASP A 114 -25.71 10.79 -10.65
CA ASP A 114 -26.22 10.36 -11.95
C ASP A 114 -27.29 11.33 -12.49
N LYS A 115 -27.84 11.02 -13.66
CA LYS A 115 -28.93 11.79 -14.26
C LYS A 115 -30.15 11.96 -13.35
N ASN A 116 -30.42 11.01 -12.46
CA ASN A 116 -31.59 10.98 -11.58
C ASN A 116 -31.32 11.61 -10.21
N SER A 117 -30.06 11.88 -9.85
CA SER A 117 -29.69 12.58 -8.63
C SER A 117 -30.26 14.01 -8.59
N ARG A 118 -31.01 14.30 -7.52
CA ARG A 118 -31.72 15.57 -7.25
C ARG A 118 -31.41 16.11 -5.85
N ASP A 119 -31.19 15.23 -4.89
CA ASP A 119 -31.00 15.52 -3.47
C ASP A 119 -30.03 14.52 -2.84
N TYR A 120 -29.86 14.60 -1.52
CA TYR A 120 -28.96 13.73 -0.78
C TYR A 120 -29.29 12.24 -0.92
N ALA A 121 -30.58 11.88 -0.99
CA ALA A 121 -31.03 10.49 -0.99
C ALA A 121 -30.88 9.81 -2.37
N THR A 122 -30.74 10.60 -3.43
CA THR A 122 -30.71 10.14 -4.81
C THR A 122 -29.30 10.17 -5.43
N ARG A 123 -28.27 10.33 -4.61
CA ARG A 123 -26.86 10.40 -5.04
C ARG A 123 -25.99 9.51 -4.14
N TYR A 124 -24.81 9.17 -4.61
CA TYR A 124 -23.80 8.55 -3.75
C TYR A 124 -23.12 9.64 -2.91
N ASN A 125 -22.95 9.39 -1.61
CA ASN A 125 -22.16 10.22 -0.71
C ASN A 125 -21.26 9.32 0.13
N ASP A 126 -20.00 9.71 0.27
CA ASP A 126 -19.05 9.12 1.21
C ASP A 126 -18.36 10.25 1.98
N ASP A 127 -18.77 10.42 3.22
CA ASP A 127 -18.26 11.46 4.14
C ASP A 127 -17.30 10.85 5.19
N SER A 128 -16.88 9.59 5.00
CA SER A 128 -16.02 8.87 5.94
C SER A 128 -14.53 9.04 5.64
N GLY A 129 -14.19 9.70 4.53
CA GLY A 129 -12.82 9.88 4.07
C GLY A 129 -12.01 10.75 5.03
N VAL A 130 -10.75 10.37 5.23
CA VAL A 130 -9.74 11.19 5.89
C VAL A 130 -8.59 11.36 4.93
N VAL A 131 -8.20 12.60 4.69
CA VAL A 131 -7.00 12.94 3.92
C VAL A 131 -5.98 13.59 4.84
N ARG A 132 -4.73 13.28 4.63
CA ARG A 132 -3.62 13.79 5.43
C ARG A 132 -2.84 14.84 4.69
N GLU A 133 -2.06 15.60 5.44
CA GLU A 133 -1.02 16.44 4.84
C GLU A 133 -0.14 15.61 3.91
N GLY A 134 0.16 16.16 2.73
CA GLY A 134 0.87 15.46 1.68
C GLY A 134 -0.07 14.69 0.75
N TRP A 135 0.50 13.71 0.05
CA TRP A 135 -0.21 12.91 -0.93
C TRP A 135 -1.08 11.83 -0.31
N ASN A 136 -2.26 11.66 -0.89
CA ASN A 136 -3.23 10.62 -0.56
C ASN A 136 -3.65 9.96 -1.87
N ARG A 137 -3.71 8.63 -1.90
CA ARG A 137 -4.36 7.92 -2.99
C ARG A 137 -5.74 7.49 -2.53
N VAL A 138 -6.75 7.86 -3.31
CA VAL A 138 -8.15 7.58 -2.96
C VAL A 138 -8.72 6.60 -3.97
N GLN A 139 -9.43 5.57 -3.48
CA GLN A 139 -10.26 4.71 -4.31
C GLN A 139 -11.67 4.59 -3.75
N VAL A 140 -12.66 4.59 -4.64
CA VAL A 140 -14.07 4.37 -4.31
C VAL A 140 -14.55 3.14 -5.07
N PRO A 141 -14.88 2.03 -4.38
CA PRO A 141 -15.41 0.82 -5.00
C PRO A 141 -16.75 1.11 -5.71
N LEU A 142 -16.84 0.79 -7.00
CA LEU A 142 -18.01 1.07 -7.82
C LEU A 142 -19.19 0.13 -7.53
N ASP A 143 -18.95 -1.02 -6.91
CA ASP A 143 -20.01 -1.87 -6.38
C ASP A 143 -20.83 -1.15 -5.28
N LYS A 144 -20.17 -0.31 -4.46
CA LYS A 144 -20.84 0.55 -3.48
C LYS A 144 -21.58 1.70 -4.16
N VAL A 145 -20.95 2.34 -5.14
CA VAL A 145 -21.57 3.44 -5.90
C VAL A 145 -22.82 2.95 -6.66
N GLY A 146 -22.73 1.78 -7.29
CA GLY A 146 -23.82 1.16 -8.05
C GLY A 146 -25.03 0.73 -7.22
N LYS A 147 -24.90 0.66 -5.88
CA LYS A 147 -26.05 0.46 -4.97
C LYS A 147 -26.88 1.75 -4.80
N ALA A 148 -26.27 2.92 -4.99
CA ALA A 148 -26.91 4.21 -4.80
C ALA A 148 -27.40 4.83 -6.11
N ILE A 149 -26.65 4.67 -7.20
CA ILE A 149 -26.90 5.35 -8.49
C ILE A 149 -26.63 4.46 -9.69
N LYS A 150 -27.08 4.88 -10.88
CA LYS A 150 -26.80 4.19 -12.14
C LYS A 150 -25.42 4.54 -12.69
N LEU A 151 -24.54 3.54 -12.77
CA LEU A 151 -23.17 3.71 -13.28
C LEU A 151 -23.06 4.01 -14.78
N ASN A 152 -24.14 3.94 -15.55
CA ASN A 152 -24.16 4.27 -16.98
C ASN A 152 -24.72 5.67 -17.29
N GLU A 153 -25.10 6.41 -16.26
CA GLU A 153 -25.72 7.74 -16.36
C GLU A 153 -25.03 8.75 -15.43
N VAL A 154 -23.76 8.51 -15.07
CA VAL A 154 -23.00 9.40 -14.18
C VAL A 154 -22.86 10.77 -14.85
N LYS A 155 -23.01 11.84 -14.08
CA LYS A 155 -22.91 13.22 -14.62
C LYS A 155 -21.90 14.09 -13.88
N ALA A 156 -21.64 13.83 -12.61
CA ALA A 156 -20.74 14.65 -11.81
C ALA A 156 -20.01 13.84 -10.74
N LEU A 157 -18.77 14.25 -10.49
CA LEU A 157 -17.96 13.85 -9.34
C LEU A 157 -17.63 15.10 -8.55
N VAL A 158 -17.97 15.14 -7.26
CA VAL A 158 -17.67 16.26 -6.37
C VAL A 158 -16.74 15.77 -5.27
N ILE A 159 -15.61 16.45 -5.09
CA ILE A 159 -14.58 16.17 -4.10
C ILE A 159 -14.44 17.40 -3.22
N PHE A 160 -14.66 17.28 -1.92
CA PHE A 160 -14.70 18.41 -1.00
C PHE A 160 -14.12 18.07 0.37
N LEU A 161 -13.70 19.10 1.10
CA LEU A 161 -13.33 18.95 2.51
C LEU A 161 -14.55 19.19 3.40
N ILE A 162 -14.68 18.41 4.47
CA ILE A 162 -15.77 18.56 5.44
C ILE A 162 -15.30 19.46 6.59
N LYS A 163 -16.03 20.57 6.79
CA LYS A 163 -15.79 21.57 7.86
C LYS A 163 -14.34 22.07 7.87
N ALA A 164 -13.85 22.57 6.74
CA ALA A 164 -12.54 23.19 6.66
C ALA A 164 -12.53 24.47 7.52
N ALA A 165 -11.84 24.42 8.66
CA ALA A 165 -11.77 25.54 9.60
C ALA A 165 -10.88 26.69 9.11
N GLU A 166 -9.89 26.37 8.27
CA GLU A 166 -8.89 27.32 7.77
C GLU A 166 -8.73 27.19 6.25
N PRO A 167 -8.29 28.26 5.56
CA PRO A 167 -7.89 28.18 4.15
C PRO A 167 -6.87 27.06 3.92
N THR A 168 -7.09 26.26 2.89
CA THR A 168 -6.29 25.06 2.62
C THR A 168 -6.03 24.93 1.12
N VAL A 169 -4.79 24.61 0.76
CA VAL A 169 -4.44 24.25 -0.63
C VAL A 169 -4.53 22.74 -0.82
N VAL A 170 -5.17 22.33 -1.91
CA VAL A 170 -5.28 20.94 -2.34
C VAL A 170 -4.83 20.83 -3.79
N TYR A 171 -4.13 19.76 -4.15
CA TYR A 171 -3.85 19.42 -5.54
C TYR A 171 -4.57 18.12 -5.88
N LEU A 172 -5.31 18.10 -6.99
CA LEU A 172 -6.03 16.94 -7.49
C LEU A 172 -5.45 16.53 -8.84
N ASP A 173 -5.21 15.24 -9.00
CA ASP A 173 -4.61 14.71 -10.20
C ASP A 173 -5.00 13.23 -10.44
N ASN A 174 -4.73 12.74 -11.67
CA ASN A 174 -4.81 11.34 -12.05
C ASN A 174 -6.18 10.69 -11.76
N VAL A 175 -7.27 11.42 -12.04
CA VAL A 175 -8.63 10.93 -11.85
C VAL A 175 -8.93 9.89 -12.92
N ARG A 176 -9.27 8.67 -12.52
CA ARG A 176 -9.36 7.50 -13.42
C ARG A 176 -10.33 6.45 -12.93
N LEU A 177 -10.74 5.57 -13.83
CA LEU A 177 -11.50 4.36 -13.54
C LEU A 177 -10.62 3.15 -13.81
N GLY A 178 -10.75 2.08 -13.02
CA GLY A 178 -9.98 0.87 -13.25
C GLY A 178 -10.37 -0.30 -12.37
N ALA A 179 -9.47 -1.26 -12.25
CA ALA A 179 -9.59 -2.35 -11.28
C ALA A 179 -9.54 -1.80 -9.84
N LEU A 180 -10.23 -2.48 -8.92
CA LEU A 180 -10.10 -2.23 -7.49
C LEU A 180 -8.73 -2.76 -7.05
N GLU A 181 -7.96 -1.94 -6.33
CA GLU A 181 -6.62 -2.31 -5.92
C GLU A 181 -6.59 -2.62 -4.43
N GLU A 182 -6.15 -3.83 -4.07
CA GLU A 182 -5.98 -4.21 -2.66
C GLU A 182 -4.80 -3.47 -2.01
N ASP A 183 -3.78 -3.13 -2.80
CA ASP A 183 -2.50 -2.55 -2.35
C ASP A 183 -2.35 -1.07 -2.80
N LEU A 184 -3.44 -0.30 -2.75
CA LEU A 184 -3.49 1.07 -3.25
C LEU A 184 -2.40 1.98 -2.64
N ASP A 185 -2.07 1.79 -1.37
CA ASP A 185 -1.09 2.59 -0.62
C ASP A 185 0.37 2.24 -0.96
N ASP A 186 0.63 1.15 -1.68
CA ASP A 186 1.99 0.68 -1.93
C ASP A 186 2.66 1.30 -3.16
N ARG A 187 1.90 1.89 -4.09
CA ARG A 187 2.51 2.54 -5.25
C ARG A 187 3.07 3.90 -4.85
N PRO A 188 4.35 4.19 -5.09
CA PRO A 188 4.96 5.46 -4.71
C PRO A 188 4.26 6.62 -5.46
N LEU A 189 3.88 7.68 -4.73
CA LEU A 189 3.43 8.94 -5.33
C LEU A 189 4.66 9.86 -5.58
N PRO A 190 4.68 10.72 -6.62
CA PRO A 190 5.77 11.67 -6.81
C PRO A 190 5.91 12.61 -5.60
N GLY A 191 7.07 12.60 -4.95
CA GLY A 191 7.31 13.27 -3.66
C GLY A 191 7.42 12.31 -2.48
N GLU A 192 6.91 11.08 -2.59
CA GLU A 192 7.22 9.99 -1.65
C GLU A 192 8.51 9.24 -2.00
N MET A 193 9.13 9.57 -3.15
CA MET A 193 10.46 9.09 -3.55
C MET A 193 11.61 9.80 -2.81
N GLY A 194 11.34 10.42 -1.66
CA GLY A 194 12.38 10.86 -0.75
C GLY A 194 13.17 9.69 -0.17
N ALA A 195 14.32 9.96 0.45
CA ALA A 195 15.05 8.95 1.21
C ALA A 195 14.10 8.25 2.21
N LYS A 196 14.28 6.92 2.39
CA LYS A 196 13.50 6.17 3.38
C LYS A 196 13.61 6.89 4.73
N LYS A 197 12.46 7.13 5.35
CA LYS A 197 12.36 7.71 6.70
C LYS A 197 12.73 6.67 7.74
N GLU A 198 14.02 6.37 7.82
CA GLU A 198 14.60 5.26 8.55
C GLU A 198 15.98 5.66 9.10
N PHE A 199 16.47 4.97 10.14
CA PHE A 199 17.81 5.26 10.66
C PHE A 199 18.91 4.85 9.67
N ASN A 200 19.98 5.65 9.64
CA ASN A 200 21.25 5.26 9.07
C ASN A 200 22.02 4.42 10.11
N TRP A 201 21.82 3.11 10.04
CA TRP A 201 22.44 2.16 10.96
C TRP A 201 23.96 2.11 10.79
N SER A 202 24.69 2.08 11.91
CA SER A 202 26.15 2.00 11.94
C SER A 202 26.63 1.03 13.01
N THR A 203 27.70 0.30 12.70
CA THR A 203 28.41 -0.56 13.66
C THR A 203 29.62 0.13 14.30
N GLU A 204 29.83 1.43 14.04
CA GLU A 204 30.99 2.20 14.52
C GLU A 204 31.14 2.15 16.06
N ILE A 205 30.02 2.25 16.78
CA ILE A 205 30.02 2.16 18.24
C ILE A 205 29.93 0.68 18.65
N VAL A 206 31.08 0.09 18.97
CA VAL A 206 31.22 -1.31 19.36
C VAL A 206 30.79 -1.54 20.82
N THR A 207 29.93 -2.54 21.04
CA THR A 207 29.64 -3.04 22.40
C THR A 207 30.68 -4.04 22.90
N PRO A 208 30.95 -4.17 24.20
CA PRO A 208 31.71 -5.31 24.71
C PRO A 208 31.00 -6.64 24.38
N HIS A 209 31.62 -7.49 23.56
CA HIS A 209 31.05 -8.79 23.19
C HIS A 209 32.13 -9.79 22.76
N ILE A 210 31.75 -11.06 22.70
CA ILE A 210 32.56 -12.13 22.07
C ILE A 210 32.10 -12.25 20.61
N PRO A 211 33.01 -12.12 19.61
CA PRO A 211 32.69 -12.34 18.20
C PRO A 211 32.64 -13.85 17.91
N TRP A 212 31.60 -14.53 18.36
CA TRP A 212 31.52 -16.00 18.37
C TRP A 212 31.37 -16.63 16.98
N ALA A 213 30.99 -15.86 15.96
CA ALA A 213 30.81 -16.35 14.59
C ALA A 213 31.20 -15.29 13.55
N LYS A 214 32.31 -14.59 13.79
CA LYS A 214 32.82 -13.54 12.89
C LYS A 214 34.34 -13.64 12.71
N PRO A 215 34.84 -14.18 11.58
CA PRO A 215 34.08 -14.60 10.40
C PRO A 215 33.31 -15.92 10.62
N LEU A 216 32.23 -16.10 9.86
CA LEU A 216 31.49 -17.37 9.82
C LEU A 216 32.09 -18.26 8.72
N ALA A 217 32.34 -19.54 9.00
CA ALA A 217 32.99 -20.46 8.06
C ALA A 217 32.24 -20.62 6.73
N GLY A 218 30.90 -20.49 6.74
CA GLY A 218 30.05 -20.54 5.54
C GLY A 218 29.94 -19.22 4.77
N GLY A 219 30.67 -18.17 5.19
CA GLY A 219 30.51 -16.82 4.67
C GLY A 219 29.41 -16.04 5.39
N ARG A 220 29.21 -14.79 4.96
CA ARG A 220 28.22 -13.88 5.56
C ARG A 220 26.80 -14.34 5.30
N ILE A 221 25.98 -14.29 6.35
CA ILE A 221 24.53 -14.50 6.25
C ILE A 221 23.90 -13.21 5.73
N LYS A 222 23.15 -13.28 4.63
CA LYS A 222 22.34 -12.17 4.11
C LYS A 222 21.00 -12.15 4.83
N ALA A 223 20.73 -11.13 5.62
CA ALA A 223 19.54 -11.07 6.47
C ALA A 223 18.67 -9.84 6.17
N LEU A 224 17.36 -10.01 6.32
CA LEU A 224 16.44 -8.90 6.53
C LEU A 224 15.96 -8.91 7.98
N LEU A 225 16.23 -7.84 8.72
CA LEU A 225 15.82 -7.69 10.11
C LEU A 225 14.71 -6.65 10.21
N ALA A 226 13.63 -6.97 10.92
CA ALA A 226 12.51 -6.05 11.13
C ALA A 226 12.26 -5.65 12.61
N PRO A 227 13.27 -5.11 13.33
CA PRO A 227 13.12 -4.77 14.75
C PRO A 227 12.16 -3.59 14.96
N GLY A 228 11.66 -3.42 16.19
CA GLY A 228 11.10 -2.13 16.60
C GLY A 228 12.17 -1.03 16.64
N ILE A 229 11.74 0.23 16.73
CA ILE A 229 12.65 1.39 16.82
C ILE A 229 13.51 1.30 18.08
N HIS A 230 12.90 0.92 19.21
CA HIS A 230 13.65 0.69 20.46
C HIS A 230 14.61 -0.50 20.38
N ALA A 231 14.24 -1.52 19.60
CA ALA A 231 15.02 -2.74 19.44
C ALA A 231 16.13 -2.61 18.36
N GLY A 232 16.36 -1.40 17.85
CA GLY A 232 17.35 -1.14 16.82
C GLY A 232 18.78 -1.47 17.27
N ARG A 233 19.08 -1.28 18.55
CA ARG A 233 20.42 -1.57 19.10
C ARG A 233 20.73 -3.06 19.05
N GLU A 234 19.74 -3.90 19.30
CA GLU A 234 19.83 -5.36 19.32
C GLU A 234 20.18 -5.89 17.93
N ALA A 235 19.64 -5.28 16.87
CA ALA A 235 20.03 -5.61 15.49
C ALA A 235 21.51 -5.31 15.23
N ILE A 236 22.00 -4.14 15.68
CA ILE A 236 23.43 -3.79 15.55
C ILE A 236 24.32 -4.72 16.37
N GLU A 237 23.90 -5.09 17.56
CA GLU A 237 24.64 -5.99 18.44
C GLU A 237 24.76 -7.40 17.87
N ILE A 238 23.73 -7.90 17.18
CA ILE A 238 23.79 -9.16 16.43
C ILE A 238 24.78 -9.05 15.27
N ILE A 239 24.74 -7.98 14.48
CA ILE A 239 25.68 -7.73 13.37
C ILE A 239 27.13 -7.63 13.86
N GLN A 240 27.35 -7.14 15.08
CA GLN A 240 28.68 -7.09 15.68
C GLN A 240 29.21 -8.50 16.03
N ARG A 241 28.34 -9.42 16.47
CA ARG A 241 28.71 -10.75 16.98
C ARG A 241 28.77 -11.85 15.91
N LEU A 242 27.94 -11.74 14.88
CA LEU A 242 27.77 -12.72 13.80
C LEU A 242 28.19 -12.10 12.45
N ASP A 243 28.83 -12.87 11.57
CA ASP A 243 29.17 -12.41 10.22
C ASP A 243 27.91 -12.29 9.36
N LEU A 244 27.30 -11.11 9.40
CA LEU A 244 25.95 -10.85 8.90
C LEU A 244 25.93 -9.59 8.03
N ASP A 245 25.35 -9.70 6.84
CA ASP A 245 25.04 -8.60 5.92
C ASP A 245 23.53 -8.35 6.01
N ALA A 246 23.13 -7.37 6.82
CA ALA A 246 21.72 -7.10 7.12
C ALA A 246 21.21 -5.83 6.45
N ASP A 247 20.03 -5.95 5.85
CA ASP A 247 19.11 -4.83 5.75
C ASP A 247 18.23 -4.76 6.99
N ILE A 248 18.00 -3.54 7.47
CA ILE A 248 17.13 -3.29 8.63
C ILE A 248 15.97 -2.40 8.19
N VAL A 249 14.75 -2.83 8.48
CA VAL A 249 13.53 -2.04 8.29
C VAL A 249 12.77 -2.04 9.60
N THR A 250 12.66 -0.89 10.29
CA THR A 250 11.98 -0.92 11.58
C THR A 250 10.47 -1.14 11.44
N VAL A 251 9.87 -1.90 12.34
CA VAL A 251 8.41 -2.01 12.47
C VAL A 251 8.06 -1.83 13.93
N GLU A 252 7.58 -0.64 14.27
CA GLU A 252 7.29 -0.27 15.64
C GLU A 252 5.85 -0.65 16.01
N LYS A 253 5.70 -1.18 17.22
CA LYS A 253 4.44 -1.61 17.82
C LYS A 253 3.59 -0.40 18.19
N THR A 254 4.18 0.66 18.75
CA THR A 254 3.44 1.83 19.22
C THR A 254 3.47 3.01 18.24
N TRP A 255 2.34 3.70 18.12
CA TRP A 255 2.19 4.78 17.13
C TRP A 255 3.03 6.02 17.48
N ASP A 256 3.22 6.31 18.76
CA ASP A 256 3.93 7.49 19.24
C ASP A 256 5.44 7.37 19.00
N ILE A 257 6.01 6.18 19.22
CA ILE A 257 7.41 5.90 18.91
C ILE A 257 7.60 5.82 17.40
N ASN A 258 6.65 5.23 16.65
CA ASN A 258 6.69 5.29 15.18
C ASN A 258 6.70 6.74 14.68
N ARG A 259 5.92 7.63 15.30
CA ARG A 259 5.83 9.04 14.90
C ARG A 259 7.03 9.86 15.34
N TRP A 260 7.42 9.76 16.60
CA TRP A 260 8.34 10.70 17.26
C TRP A 260 9.72 10.09 17.58
N GLY A 261 9.88 8.78 17.42
CA GLY A 261 11.08 8.04 17.83
C GLY A 261 12.26 8.09 16.86
N LEU A 262 12.10 8.69 15.67
CA LEU A 262 13.18 8.79 14.67
C LEU A 262 13.67 10.23 14.54
N GLY A 263 14.86 10.54 15.07
CA GLY A 263 15.42 11.90 15.16
C GLY A 263 15.27 12.75 13.89
N ASP A 264 15.98 12.39 12.81
CA ASP A 264 15.93 13.13 11.53
C ASP A 264 14.58 13.05 10.81
N HIS A 265 13.69 12.18 11.29
CA HIS A 265 12.37 11.92 10.70
C HIS A 265 11.24 12.16 11.70
N TYR A 266 11.47 13.06 12.67
CA TYR A 266 10.53 13.36 13.75
C TYR A 266 9.19 13.82 13.18
N GLY A 267 8.11 13.11 13.51
CA GLY A 267 6.76 13.39 13.05
C GLY A 267 6.43 12.90 11.64
N ALA A 268 7.35 12.23 10.95
CA ALA A 268 7.25 12.04 9.49
C ALA A 268 6.88 10.62 9.03
N ARG A 269 6.84 9.62 9.94
CA ARG A 269 6.67 8.20 9.60
C ARG A 269 5.26 7.65 9.80
N GLY A 270 4.44 8.30 10.60
CA GLY A 270 3.04 7.93 10.84
C GLY A 270 2.39 8.73 11.96
N ASP A 271 1.20 8.32 12.36
CA ASP A 271 0.38 8.90 13.43
C ASP A 271 -0.42 7.81 14.15
N ARG A 272 -1.25 8.18 15.13
CA ARG A 272 -2.15 7.28 15.83
C ARG A 272 -3.01 6.47 14.84
N GLY A 273 -2.87 5.14 14.89
CA GLY A 273 -3.54 4.20 13.98
C GLY A 273 -2.92 4.12 12.57
N ASP A 274 -1.78 4.76 12.33
CA ASP A 274 -1.12 4.79 11.04
C ASP A 274 0.28 4.19 11.06
N PHE A 275 0.36 2.98 10.52
CA PHE A 275 1.59 2.21 10.41
C PHE A 275 1.95 1.89 8.95
N ARG A 276 1.30 2.57 7.99
CA ARG A 276 1.40 2.21 6.57
C ARG A 276 2.80 2.34 6.02
N LEU A 277 3.52 3.40 6.40
CA LEU A 277 4.84 3.67 5.83
C LEU A 277 5.87 2.60 6.19
N GLN A 278 5.87 2.13 7.44
CA GLN A 278 6.77 1.06 7.88
C GLN A 278 6.45 -0.27 7.19
N TYR A 279 5.17 -0.60 7.04
CA TYR A 279 4.74 -1.80 6.32
C TYR A 279 5.05 -1.73 4.83
N ARG A 280 4.98 -0.54 4.23
CA ARG A 280 5.41 -0.32 2.85
C ARG A 280 6.91 -0.55 2.68
N TYR A 281 7.74 -0.05 3.59
CA TYR A 281 9.19 -0.32 3.55
C TYR A 281 9.50 -1.80 3.74
N LEU A 282 8.77 -2.47 4.63
CA LEU A 282 8.93 -3.90 4.86
C LEU A 282 8.53 -4.69 3.61
N GLN A 283 7.39 -4.35 3.00
CA GLN A 283 6.96 -4.93 1.72
C GLN A 283 8.03 -4.74 0.65
N GLN A 284 8.56 -3.52 0.48
CA GLN A 284 9.58 -3.24 -0.53
C GLN A 284 10.83 -4.11 -0.32
N ALA A 285 11.25 -4.35 0.92
CA ALA A 285 12.38 -5.22 1.20
C ALA A 285 12.06 -6.69 0.87
N ILE A 286 10.93 -7.20 1.39
CA ILE A 286 10.50 -8.59 1.19
C ILE A 286 10.20 -8.89 -0.28
N ALA A 287 9.54 -8.00 -1.01
CA ALA A 287 9.16 -8.19 -2.40
C ALA A 287 10.27 -7.81 -3.41
N SER A 288 11.45 -7.38 -2.94
CA SER A 288 12.58 -7.08 -3.82
C SER A 288 13.22 -8.34 -4.39
N ASP A 289 14.05 -8.19 -5.43
CA ASP A 289 14.89 -9.27 -5.96
C ASP A 289 16.17 -9.50 -5.13
N LYS A 290 16.38 -8.74 -4.05
CA LYS A 290 17.57 -8.91 -3.20
C LYS A 290 17.51 -10.29 -2.51
N PRO A 291 18.56 -11.12 -2.64
CA PRO A 291 18.59 -12.42 -1.98
C PRO A 291 18.79 -12.27 -0.47
N TYR A 292 18.01 -13.01 0.30
CA TYR A 292 18.17 -13.15 1.74
C TYR A 292 18.22 -14.64 2.10
N ASP A 293 19.17 -15.01 2.94
CA ASP A 293 19.28 -16.35 3.53
C ASP A 293 18.27 -16.49 4.69
N VAL A 294 17.98 -15.38 5.40
CA VAL A 294 17.04 -15.36 6.51
C VAL A 294 16.27 -14.04 6.62
N ILE A 295 14.99 -14.13 6.98
CA ILE A 295 14.15 -12.99 7.36
C ILE A 295 13.79 -13.13 8.84
N VAL A 296 14.08 -12.11 9.65
CA VAL A 296 13.72 -12.06 11.07
C VAL A 296 12.58 -11.06 11.23
N LEU A 297 11.39 -11.57 11.52
CA LEU A 297 10.15 -10.80 11.49
C LEU A 297 9.38 -10.93 12.82
N PRO A 298 9.46 -9.91 13.68
CA PRO A 298 8.51 -9.70 14.76
C PRO A 298 7.16 -9.28 14.18
N LEU A 299 6.11 -10.05 14.43
CA LEU A 299 4.77 -9.74 13.94
C LEU A 299 4.01 -8.87 14.92
N VAL A 300 4.53 -7.69 15.24
CA VAL A 300 4.03 -6.83 16.33
C VAL A 300 2.58 -6.37 16.17
N HIS A 301 2.03 -6.33 14.94
CA HIS A 301 0.61 -6.09 14.65
C HIS A 301 -0.13 -7.29 14.04
N GLY A 302 0.52 -8.46 14.02
CA GLY A 302 -0.04 -9.70 13.52
C GLY A 302 0.11 -9.85 12.00
N TRP A 303 -0.14 -11.07 11.54
CA TRP A 303 -0.04 -11.45 10.12
C TRP A 303 -0.92 -10.61 9.21
N ASN A 304 -2.14 -10.30 9.64
CA ASN A 304 -3.11 -9.53 8.88
C ASN A 304 -2.76 -8.04 8.72
N ALA A 305 -1.75 -7.54 9.45
CA ALA A 305 -1.23 -6.19 9.23
C ALA A 305 -0.30 -6.10 8.01
N LEU A 306 0.29 -7.22 7.59
CA LEU A 306 1.00 -7.30 6.32
C LEU A 306 -0.01 -7.24 5.17
N THR A 307 0.35 -6.63 4.05
CA THR A 307 -0.48 -6.67 2.83
C THR A 307 -0.54 -8.10 2.26
N PRO A 308 -1.58 -8.46 1.49
CA PRO A 308 -1.64 -9.75 0.79
C PRO A 308 -0.37 -10.06 -0.02
N LYS A 309 0.16 -9.06 -0.72
CA LYS A 309 1.41 -9.17 -1.48
C LYS A 309 2.62 -9.47 -0.61
N THR A 310 2.76 -8.82 0.54
CA THR A 310 3.85 -9.10 1.49
C THR A 310 3.76 -10.53 2.03
N ARG A 311 2.55 -10.99 2.38
CA ARG A 311 2.30 -12.36 2.84
C ARG A 311 2.66 -13.39 1.77
N GLN A 312 2.24 -13.16 0.53
CA GLN A 312 2.56 -14.01 -0.60
C GLN A 312 4.08 -14.05 -0.87
N ALA A 313 4.75 -12.90 -0.86
CA ALA A 313 6.18 -12.82 -1.07
C ALA A 313 6.98 -13.54 0.04
N LEU A 314 6.54 -13.44 1.30
CA LEU A 314 7.13 -14.22 2.40
C LEU A 314 6.99 -15.72 2.18
N LYS A 315 5.78 -16.20 1.87
CA LYS A 315 5.54 -17.62 1.59
C LYS A 315 6.39 -18.13 0.43
N GLN A 316 6.49 -17.33 -0.64
CA GLN A 316 7.31 -17.68 -1.79
C GLN A 316 8.78 -17.80 -1.41
N ARG A 317 9.34 -16.82 -0.70
CA ARG A 317 10.73 -16.86 -0.24
C ARG A 317 11.03 -18.06 0.65
N VAL A 318 10.13 -18.39 1.58
CA VAL A 318 10.27 -19.59 2.43
C VAL A 318 10.26 -20.86 1.59
N THR A 319 9.35 -20.94 0.61
CA THR A 319 9.29 -22.06 -0.35
C THR A 319 10.58 -22.20 -1.16
N ASP A 320 11.18 -21.07 -1.53
CA ASP A 320 12.44 -20.99 -2.28
C ASP A 320 13.69 -21.25 -1.40
N GLY A 321 13.50 -21.47 -0.09
CA GLY A 321 14.56 -21.86 0.84
C GLY A 321 15.11 -20.76 1.74
N THR A 322 14.55 -19.54 1.71
CA THR A 322 14.89 -18.50 2.69
C THR A 322 14.40 -18.91 4.07
N GLY A 323 15.28 -18.88 5.08
CA GLY A 323 14.91 -19.09 6.46
C GLY A 323 13.96 -18.00 6.98
N LEU A 324 13.00 -18.36 7.82
CA LEU A 324 12.08 -17.41 8.44
C LEU A 324 12.12 -17.57 9.96
N VAL A 325 12.49 -16.50 10.66
CA VAL A 325 12.48 -16.42 12.12
C VAL A 325 11.33 -15.51 12.53
N LEU A 326 10.25 -16.12 13.03
CA LEU A 326 9.09 -15.41 13.54
C LEU A 326 9.25 -15.16 15.04
N ILE A 327 9.02 -13.92 15.47
CA ILE A 327 8.97 -13.55 16.89
C ILE A 327 7.52 -13.20 17.22
N HIS A 328 6.93 -13.98 18.12
CA HIS A 328 5.53 -13.86 18.55
C HIS A 328 4.53 -13.84 17.37
N PRO A 329 4.47 -14.90 16.54
CA PRO A 329 3.55 -14.93 15.41
C PRO A 329 2.09 -15.14 15.84
N TYR A 330 1.20 -14.25 15.40
CA TYR A 330 -0.25 -14.40 15.55
C TYR A 330 -0.99 -13.84 14.33
N VAL A 331 -2.27 -14.19 14.19
CA VAL A 331 -3.08 -13.84 13.00
C VAL A 331 -3.38 -12.35 12.94
N GLY A 332 -3.72 -11.73 14.07
CA GLY A 332 -4.11 -10.33 14.17
C GLY A 332 -5.62 -10.12 14.18
N LYS A 333 -6.05 -8.96 14.69
CA LYS A 333 -7.40 -8.59 15.15
C LYS A 333 -8.58 -9.04 14.26
N ASP A 334 -8.41 -9.05 12.94
CA ASP A 334 -9.52 -9.35 12.05
C ASP A 334 -9.72 -10.86 11.81
N GLY A 335 -8.75 -11.72 12.18
CA GLY A 335 -8.83 -13.17 11.99
C GLY A 335 -8.98 -13.63 10.53
N ARG A 336 -8.93 -12.72 9.55
CA ARG A 336 -9.38 -12.93 8.17
C ARG A 336 -8.51 -13.89 7.37
N ASP A 337 -7.21 -13.90 7.64
CA ASP A 337 -6.23 -14.73 6.94
C ASP A 337 -5.33 -15.43 7.97
N ALA A 338 -5.58 -16.72 8.20
CA ALA A 338 -4.81 -17.55 9.13
C ALA A 338 -3.63 -18.28 8.44
N THR A 339 -3.25 -17.87 7.23
CA THR A 339 -2.28 -18.62 6.43
C THR A 339 -0.84 -18.49 6.91
N ILE A 340 -0.57 -17.70 7.95
CA ILE A 340 0.71 -17.74 8.67
C ILE A 340 1.06 -19.15 9.15
N TRP A 341 0.06 -19.94 9.53
CA TRP A 341 0.26 -21.30 10.03
C TRP A 341 0.71 -22.28 8.95
N GLU A 342 0.69 -21.89 7.67
CA GLU A 342 1.28 -22.67 6.58
C GLU A 342 2.81 -22.62 6.60
N ILE A 343 3.40 -21.55 7.17
CA ILE A 343 4.85 -21.31 7.19
C ILE A 343 5.43 -21.13 8.60
N SER A 344 4.59 -20.99 9.63
CA SER A 344 5.00 -20.85 11.03
C SER A 344 4.90 -22.20 11.76
N PRO A 345 6.01 -22.71 12.33
CA PRO A 345 5.94 -23.87 13.23
C PRO A 345 5.44 -23.50 14.64
N LEU A 346 5.50 -22.22 15.00
CA LEU A 346 4.94 -21.72 16.26
C LEU A 346 3.43 -21.52 16.07
N THR A 347 2.63 -22.11 16.96
CA THR A 347 1.16 -21.99 16.98
C THR A 347 0.68 -21.66 18.40
N GLY A 348 -0.54 -21.13 18.53
CA GLY A 348 -1.12 -20.84 19.84
C GLY A 348 -0.43 -19.72 20.62
N CYS A 349 0.23 -18.79 19.92
CA CYS A 349 0.74 -17.58 20.55
C CYS A 349 -0.44 -16.62 20.87
N PRO A 350 -0.44 -15.96 22.05
CA PRO A 350 -1.40 -14.90 22.34
C PRO A 350 -1.38 -13.81 21.26
N ASP A 351 -2.51 -13.17 21.01
CA ASP A 351 -2.64 -12.11 20.00
C ASP A 351 -2.73 -10.71 20.59
N ASP A 352 -1.74 -9.88 20.25
CA ASP A 352 -1.79 -8.44 20.47
C ASP A 352 -2.97 -7.81 19.70
N TYR A 353 -3.66 -6.83 20.29
CA TYR A 353 -4.74 -6.10 19.61
C TYR A 353 -4.53 -4.59 19.62
N MET A 354 -4.87 -3.96 18.50
CA MET A 354 -4.80 -2.50 18.36
C MET A 354 -6.19 -1.88 18.64
N PRO A 355 -6.37 -1.12 19.74
CA PRO A 355 -7.55 -0.33 20.00
C PRO A 355 -7.55 0.94 19.14
N GLU A 356 -8.65 1.70 19.18
CA GLU A 356 -8.73 3.03 18.54
C GLU A 356 -7.75 4.06 19.14
N ASP A 357 -7.12 3.74 20.27
CA ASP A 357 -6.03 4.53 20.86
C ASP A 357 -4.70 4.42 20.13
N GLY A 358 -4.59 3.51 19.16
CA GLY A 358 -3.38 3.25 18.39
C GLY A 358 -2.27 2.57 19.19
N TYR A 359 -2.50 2.25 20.47
CA TYR A 359 -1.54 1.57 21.32
C TYR A 359 -1.85 0.09 21.36
N VAL A 360 -0.96 -0.74 20.83
CA VAL A 360 -1.16 -2.18 20.83
C VAL A 360 -1.11 -2.71 22.26
N ARG A 361 -2.17 -3.42 22.65
CA ARG A 361 -2.33 -4.02 23.96
C ARG A 361 -2.05 -5.51 23.86
N ILE A 362 -1.33 -6.01 24.87
CA ILE A 362 -1.15 -7.44 25.08
C ILE A 362 -2.50 -7.98 25.60
N PRO A 363 -2.99 -9.11 25.06
CA PRO A 363 -4.25 -9.72 25.48
C PRO A 363 -4.26 -10.12 26.96
#